data_AF-A0A533V313-F1
#
_entry.id   AF-A0A533V313-F1
#
_cell.length_a   1.000
_cell.length_b   1.000
_cell.length_c   1.000
_cell.angle_alpha   90.00
_cell.angle_beta   90.00
_cell.angle_gamma   90.00
#
_symmetry.space_group_name_H-M   'P 1'
#
loop_
_entity.id
_entity.type
_entity.pdbx_description
1 polymer ?
#
loop_
_entity_poly.entity_id
_entity_poly.type
_entity_poly.pdbx_seq_one_letter_code
_entity_poly.pdbx_strand_id
1 'polypeptide(L)'
;MQKQEQEVELFLDSVKSEHTKRTYKSYLKKYMELTGLENLLHENNPRLIEKEIREFIIKMKKQGMTFTALKNYTTVVFSFYKIHDIVLNITKISKFMPENRRVKKDRGKA
;
A
#
# COMPACT_ATOMS: atom_id res chain seq x y z
N MET A 1 -2.39 -4.30 20.19
CA MET A 1 -1.28 -4.75 19.32
C MET A 1 -1.54 -6.13 18.71
N GLN A 2 -1.86 -7.17 19.49
CA GLN A 2 -2.09 -8.55 18.99
C GLN A 2 -3.12 -8.68 17.84
N LYS A 3 -4.24 -7.95 17.89
CA LYS A 3 -5.29 -8.05 16.87
C LYS A 3 -4.79 -7.65 15.47
N GLN A 4 -3.99 -6.59 15.36
CA GLN A 4 -3.49 -6.10 14.07
C GLN A 4 -2.48 -7.07 13.43
N GLU A 5 -1.65 -7.73 14.25
CA GLU A 5 -0.72 -8.75 13.76
C GLU A 5 -1.47 -9.95 13.17
N GLN A 6 -2.58 -10.37 13.80
CA GLN A 6 -3.44 -11.44 13.30
C GLN A 6 -4.07 -11.11 11.93
N GLU A 7 -4.58 -9.89 11.75
CA GLU A 7 -5.13 -9.45 10.44
C GLU A 7 -4.05 -9.46 9.34
N VAL A 8 -2.82 -9.07 9.69
CA VAL A 8 -1.69 -9.12 8.75
C VAL A 8 -1.32 -10.56 8.42
N GLU A 9 -1.29 -11.47 9.39
CA GLU A 9 -1.02 -12.89 9.17
C GLU A 9 -2.07 -13.54 8.27
N LEU A 10 -3.36 -13.29 8.55
CA LEU A 10 -4.47 -13.76 7.71
C LEU A 10 -4.31 -13.32 6.25
N PHE A 11 -3.97 -12.04 6.04
CA PHE A 11 -3.68 -11.54 4.70
C PHE A 11 -2.48 -12.24 4.06
N LEU A 12 -1.39 -12.43 4.80
CA LEU A 12 -0.19 -13.08 4.27
C LEU A 12 -0.45 -14.55 3.92
N ASP A 13 -1.30 -15.25 4.66
CA ASP A 13 -1.70 -16.63 4.34
C ASP A 13 -2.54 -16.73 3.06
N SER A 14 -3.25 -15.67 2.67
CA SER A 14 -3.92 -15.61 1.36
C SER A 14 -2.94 -15.58 0.17
N VAL A 15 -1.67 -15.24 0.40
CA VAL A 15 -0.63 -15.12 -0.64
C VAL A 15 0.13 -16.43 -0.77
N LYS A 16 0.09 -17.07 -1.95
CA LYS A 16 0.69 -18.41 -2.15
C LYS A 16 2.23 -18.43 -2.18
N SER A 17 2.86 -17.37 -2.67
CA SER A 17 4.31 -17.32 -2.89
C SER A 17 5.02 -16.75 -1.66
N GLU A 18 5.92 -17.53 -1.05
CA GLU A 18 6.72 -17.10 0.09
C GLU A 18 7.58 -15.85 -0.19
N HIS A 19 8.09 -15.72 -1.42
CA HIS A 19 8.79 -14.50 -1.83
C HIS A 19 7.84 -13.29 -1.82
N THR A 20 6.62 -13.47 -2.35
CA THR A 20 5.60 -12.42 -2.40
C THR A 20 5.13 -12.05 -1.00
N LYS A 21 4.92 -13.03 -0.10
CA LYS A 21 4.59 -12.80 1.32
C LYS A 21 5.61 -11.89 1.98
N ARG A 22 6.91 -12.16 1.82
CA ARG A 22 7.97 -11.33 2.39
C ARG A 22 7.90 -9.90 1.88
N THR A 23 7.75 -9.70 0.58
CA THR A 23 7.60 -8.37 -0.03
C THR A 23 6.35 -7.65 0.49
N TYR A 24 5.21 -8.34 0.55
CA TYR A 24 3.95 -7.77 1.01
C TYR A 24 4.02 -7.37 2.48
N LYS A 25 4.63 -8.21 3.33
CA LYS A 25 4.89 -7.91 4.74
C LYS A 25 5.74 -6.64 4.88
N SER A 26 6.80 -6.50 4.10
CA SER A 26 7.64 -5.29 4.12
C SER A 26 6.88 -4.04 3.69
N TYR A 27 6.03 -4.12 2.67
CA TYR A 27 5.23 -2.98 2.21
C TYR A 27 4.15 -2.58 3.22
N LEU A 28 3.43 -3.54 3.81
CA LEU A 28 2.46 -3.25 4.86
C LEU A 28 3.12 -2.69 6.12
N LYS A 29 4.26 -3.25 6.53
CA LYS A 29 5.03 -2.72 7.67
C LYS A 29 5.38 -1.24 7.46
N LYS A 30 5.88 -0.90 6.28
CA LYS A 30 6.21 0.50 5.96
C LYS A 30 4.99 1.42 5.93
N TYR A 31 3.85 0.91 5.46
CA TYR A 31 2.59 1.64 5.51
C TYR A 31 2.19 1.94 6.96
N MET A 32 2.15 0.91 7.82
CA MET A 32 1.84 1.03 9.25
C MET A 32 2.76 2.01 9.98
N GLU A 33 4.07 1.94 9.73
CA GLU A 33 5.06 2.85 10.33
C GLU A 33 4.81 4.33 9.96
N LEU A 34 4.41 4.59 8.71
CA LEU A 34 4.25 5.97 8.20
C LEU A 34 2.88 6.58 8.51
N THR A 35 1.86 5.74 8.68
CA THR A 35 0.54 6.19 9.10
C THR A 35 0.40 6.26 10.62
N GLY A 36 1.17 5.46 11.37
CA GLY A 36 1.09 5.42 12.83
C GLY A 36 -0.22 4.83 13.33
N LEU A 37 -0.90 4.03 12.50
CA LEU A 37 -2.23 3.50 12.82
C LEU A 37 -2.14 2.37 13.84
N GLU A 38 -2.86 2.55 14.95
CA GLU A 38 -3.07 1.52 15.97
C GLU A 38 -4.12 0.47 15.55
N ASN A 39 -4.96 0.81 14.56
CA ASN A 39 -5.97 -0.07 13.99
C ASN A 39 -6.10 0.17 12.48
N LEU A 40 -5.53 -0.75 11.69
CA LEU A 40 -5.60 -0.70 10.22
C LEU A 40 -7.02 -0.73 9.65
N LEU A 41 -7.96 -1.42 10.31
CA LEU A 41 -9.30 -1.64 9.77
C LEU A 41 -10.26 -0.49 10.07
N HIS A 42 -9.94 0.44 10.99
CA HIS A 42 -10.78 1.59 11.34
C HIS A 42 -12.28 1.25 11.48
N GLU A 43 -12.61 0.18 12.22
CA GLU A 43 -13.99 -0.30 12.38
C GLU A 43 -14.70 -0.57 11.03
N ASN A 44 -13.92 -0.97 10.03
CA ASN A 44 -14.32 -1.20 8.65
C ASN A 44 -14.89 0.05 7.94
N ASN A 45 -14.52 1.26 8.38
CA ASN A 45 -14.96 2.51 7.78
C ASN A 45 -14.13 2.86 6.53
N PRO A 46 -14.66 2.69 5.31
CA PRO A 46 -13.87 2.88 4.08
C PRO A 46 -13.45 4.33 3.89
N ARG A 47 -14.22 5.32 4.38
CA ARG A 47 -13.90 6.75 4.21
C ARG A 47 -12.66 7.14 5.00
N LEU A 48 -12.48 6.59 6.20
CA LEU A 48 -11.29 6.81 7.02
C LEU A 48 -10.08 6.12 6.38
N ILE A 49 -10.23 4.87 5.97
CA ILE A 49 -9.16 4.13 5.28
C ILE A 49 -8.71 4.85 4.01
N GLU A 50 -9.66 5.30 3.17
CA GLU A 50 -9.35 6.08 1.96
C GLU A 50 -8.61 7.39 2.27
N LYS A 51 -8.90 8.03 3.41
CA LYS A 51 -8.18 9.23 3.86
C LYS A 51 -6.73 8.87 4.21
N GLU A 52 -6.51 7.84 5.01
CA GLU A 52 -5.17 7.38 5.41
C GLU A 52 -4.31 6.98 4.21
N ILE A 53 -4.87 6.23 3.26
CA ILE A 53 -4.14 5.84 2.05
C ILE A 53 -3.74 7.07 1.23
N ARG A 54 -4.61 8.08 1.12
CA ARG A 54 -4.28 9.33 0.42
C ARG A 54 -3.16 10.09 1.13
N GLU A 55 -3.23 10.20 2.45
CA GLU A 55 -2.18 10.86 3.23
C GLU A 55 -0.85 10.14 3.11
N PHE A 56 -0.86 8.80 3.15
CA PHE A 56 0.32 7.98 2.88
C PHE A 56 0.92 8.26 1.50
N ILE A 57 0.11 8.25 0.42
CA ILE A 57 0.58 8.55 -0.94
C ILE A 57 1.19 9.96 -1.01
N ILE A 58 0.54 10.96 -0.40
CA ILE A 58 1.03 12.34 -0.38
C ILE A 58 2.38 12.44 0.36
N LYS A 59 2.50 11.81 1.54
CA LYS A 59 3.76 11.77 2.32
C LYS A 59 4.89 11.13 1.52
N MET A 60 4.64 9.96 0.94
CA MET A 60 5.63 9.23 0.13
C MET A 60 6.01 10.00 -1.15
N LYS A 61 5.05 10.67 -1.80
CA LYS A 61 5.31 11.55 -2.94
C LYS A 61 6.22 12.73 -2.55
N LYS A 62 6.00 13.35 -1.38
CA LYS A 62 6.87 14.42 -0.86
C LYS A 62 8.30 13.93 -0.59
N GLN A 63 8.48 12.65 -0.30
CA GLN A 63 9.79 12.00 -0.15
C GLN A 63 10.45 11.63 -1.50
N GLY A 64 9.85 11.98 -2.64
CA GLY A 64 10.41 11.72 -3.97
C GLY A 64 10.18 10.30 -4.50
N MET A 65 9.26 9.53 -3.89
CA MET A 65 8.95 8.18 -4.37
C MET A 65 8.38 8.18 -5.79
N THR A 66 8.81 7.22 -6.60
CA THR A 66 8.35 7.06 -7.98
C THR A 66 6.94 6.48 -8.05
N PHE A 67 6.27 6.68 -9.19
CA PHE A 67 4.97 6.07 -9.47
C PHE A 67 4.99 4.55 -9.28
N THR A 68 6.01 3.86 -9.81
CA THR A 68 6.13 2.40 -9.72
C THR A 68 6.28 1.94 -8.26
N ALA A 69 7.10 2.63 -7.46
CA ALA A 69 7.25 2.31 -6.04
C ALA A 69 5.92 2.46 -5.31
N LEU A 70 5.25 3.61 -5.47
CA LEU A 70 3.93 3.86 -4.87
C LEU A 70 2.87 2.86 -5.34
N LYS A 71 2.92 2.46 -6.60
CA LYS A 71 2.00 1.46 -7.17
C LYS A 71 2.19 0.11 -6.48
N ASN A 72 3.42 -0.30 -6.20
CA ASN A 72 3.71 -1.53 -5.49
C ASN A 72 3.17 -1.49 -4.06
N TYR A 73 3.40 -0.39 -3.32
CA TYR A 73 2.83 -0.21 -1.97
C TYR A 73 1.30 -0.26 -1.98
N THR A 74 0.67 0.57 -2.81
CA THR A 74 -0.80 0.69 -2.86
C THR A 74 -1.47 -0.60 -3.32
N THR A 75 -0.84 -1.37 -4.22
CA THR A 75 -1.37 -2.68 -4.64
C THR A 75 -1.48 -3.63 -3.45
N VAL A 76 -0.48 -3.69 -2.57
CA VAL A 76 -0.53 -4.54 -1.38
C VAL A 76 -1.56 -4.03 -0.39
N VAL A 77 -1.59 -2.72 -0.13
CA VAL A 77 -2.56 -2.10 0.78
C VAL A 77 -4.01 -2.36 0.31
N PHE A 78 -4.30 -2.20 -0.98
CA PHE A 78 -5.63 -2.51 -1.52
C PHE A 78 -5.96 -3.99 -1.43
N SER A 79 -4.98 -4.87 -1.66
CA SER A 79 -5.18 -6.31 -1.52
C SER A 79 -5.49 -6.69 -0.08
N PHE A 80 -4.80 -6.09 0.89
CA PHE A 80 -5.08 -6.27 2.31
C PHE A 80 -6.55 -5.94 2.63
N TYR A 81 -7.00 -4.73 2.30
CA TYR A 81 -8.38 -4.33 2.56
C TYR A 81 -9.43 -5.16 1.80
N LYS A 82 -9.11 -5.60 0.58
CA LYS A 82 -9.97 -6.49 -0.20
C LYS A 82 -10.17 -7.85 0.46
N ILE A 83 -9.13 -8.43 1.07
CA ILE A 83 -9.23 -9.72 1.79
C ILE A 83 -10.10 -9.58 3.06
N HIS A 84 -10.21 -8.38 3.60
CA HIS A 84 -11.07 -8.06 4.75
C HIS A 84 -12.44 -7.51 4.32
N ASP A 85 -12.85 -7.74 3.06
CA ASP A 85 -14.13 -7.31 2.49
C ASP A 85 -14.41 -5.79 2.55
N ILE A 86 -13.36 -4.97 2.60
CA ILE A 86 -13.48 -3.51 2.58
C ILE A 86 -13.32 -3.00 1.15
N VAL A 87 -14.42 -2.47 0.61
CA VAL A 87 -14.45 -1.87 -0.74
C VAL A 87 -13.98 -0.41 -0.68
N LEU A 88 -12.90 -0.10 -1.39
CA LEU A 88 -12.30 1.24 -1.44
C LEU A 88 -12.51 1.89 -2.82
N ASN A 89 -12.65 3.22 -2.86
CA ASN A 89 -12.67 3.98 -4.10
C ASN A 89 -11.26 4.20 -4.66
N ILE A 90 -10.70 3.16 -5.27
CA ILE A 90 -9.35 3.16 -5.86
C ILE A 90 -9.21 4.26 -6.93
N THR A 91 -10.25 4.49 -7.74
CA THR A 91 -10.25 5.54 -8.78
C THR A 91 -10.00 6.92 -8.17
N LYS A 92 -10.65 7.25 -7.04
CA LYS A 92 -10.45 8.50 -6.31
C LYS A 92 -9.05 8.59 -5.71
N ILE A 93 -8.54 7.52 -5.10
CA ILE A 93 -7.20 7.46 -4.50
C ILE A 93 -6.11 7.63 -5.58
N SER A 94 -6.30 7.03 -6.75
CA SER A 94 -5.29 7.03 -7.83
C SER A 94 -4.96 8.44 -8.34
N LYS A 95 -5.88 9.41 -8.20
CA LYS A 95 -5.65 10.82 -8.58
C LYS A 95 -4.53 11.50 -7.78
N PHE A 96 -4.13 10.94 -6.65
CA PHE A 96 -3.04 11.46 -5.80
C PHE A 96 -1.66 10.90 -6.16
N MET A 97 -1.61 9.89 -7.03
CA MET A 97 -0.36 9.29 -7.49
C MET A 97 0.44 10.30 -8.33
N PRO A 98 1.79 10.27 -8.28
CA PRO A 98 2.60 11.07 -9.18
C PRO A 98 2.43 10.60 -10.62
N GLU A 99 2.82 11.45 -11.57
CA GLU A 99 2.85 11.06 -12.99
C GLU A 99 3.76 9.85 -13.20
N ASN A 100 3.31 8.94 -14.07
CA ASN A 100 4.13 7.82 -14.50
C ASN A 100 5.18 8.30 -15.49
N ARG A 101 6.28 8.86 -14.97
CA ARG A 101 7.44 9.24 -15.77
C ARG A 101 8.18 7.98 -16.19
N ARG A 102 8.06 7.62 -17.46
CA ARG A 102 8.94 6.61 -18.06
C ARG A 102 10.36 7.16 -18.07
N VAL A 103 11.21 6.68 -17.16
CA VAL A 103 12.65 6.93 -17.26
C VAL A 103 13.12 6.24 -18.53
N LYS A 104 13.36 7.00 -19.61
CA LYS A 104 14.04 6.46 -20.79
C LYS A 104 15.40 5.97 -20.30
N LYS A 105 15.57 4.65 -20.27
CA LYS A 105 16.85 4.05 -19.98
C LYS A 105 17.67 4.20 -21.27
N ASP A 106 18.47 5.26 -21.37
CA ASP A 106 19.51 5.34 -22.40
C ASP A 106 20.49 4.20 -22.14
N ARG A 107 20.22 3.07 -22.77
CA ARG A 107 21.20 2.01 -22.99
C ARG A 107 22.05 2.45 -24.18
N GLY A 108 22.85 3.50 -23.99
CA GLY A 108 23.99 3.75 -24.86
C GLY A 108 24.93 2.58 -24.71
N LYS A 109 25.02 1.74 -25.75
CA LYS A 109 26.05 0.71 -25.86
C LYS A 109 27.40 1.43 -25.94
N ALA A 110 28.32 1.06 -25.07
CA ALA A 110 29.76 1.22 -25.26
C ALA A 110 30.34 -0.18 -25.45
#